data_AF-A0A924RJS8-F1
#
_entry.id   AF-A0A924RJS8-F1
#
_cell.length_a   1.000
_cell.length_b   1.000
_cell.length_c   1.000
_cell.angle_alpha   90.00
_cell.angle_beta   90.00
_cell.angle_gamma   90.00
#
_symmetry.space_group_name_H-M   'P 1'
#
loop_
_entity.id
_entity.type
_entity.pdbx_description
1 polymer ?
#
loop_
_entity_poly.entity_id
_entity_poly.type
_entity_poly.pdbx_seq_one_letter_code
_entity_poly.pdbx_strand_id
1 'polypeptide(L)'
;MKKLFLFIVCFSFNFGISQIINIPDPAFKSLLINSSSSINTAFDCVNYNNYKIDINNNGEIEESEALLVCTLFINTPGIFDLTGIEFFSNLTFLGCFNNNVTNLDVSQLINLVQLFCGQNNLTNLDVSQNINLHLLACTNNNLTSLNVSQLTQLEGLNVRQNQLTILDISNLSNLKTAYFANNQINTFDFANTPMLEKVFCSNNQLTSLDFRSNPLFNELDCMNNPNLSDVNISNGTTQLFGPQTYYNQCWSGCPNLAKICADSNEMSALQTYLTSCGIDISSITFNTNCVLANEEFGLEEVAIYPNPAVDNVNITSNENIKTVELIDIQGRMLQSKTINKLNTNIDISGYINGDYFVKVTSDKAQSSYKLIKN
;
A
#
# COMPACT_ATOMS: atom_id res chain seq x y z
N MET A 1 -73.68 29.15 -11.92
CA MET A 1 -72.57 29.23 -12.89
C MET A 1 -71.33 28.56 -12.29
N LYS A 2 -71.13 27.25 -12.53
CA LYS A 2 -69.90 26.56 -12.15
C LYS A 2 -68.94 26.64 -13.35
N LYS A 3 -67.83 27.37 -13.21
CA LYS A 3 -66.81 27.50 -14.25
C LYS A 3 -66.00 26.21 -14.29
N LEU A 4 -66.16 25.45 -15.38
CA LEU A 4 -65.33 24.30 -15.71
C LEU A 4 -63.99 24.83 -16.24
N PHE A 5 -62.92 24.73 -15.43
CA PHE A 5 -61.57 25.00 -15.89
C PHE A 5 -61.05 23.78 -16.64
N LEU A 6 -61.00 23.89 -17.97
CA LEU A 6 -60.35 22.92 -18.84
C LEU A 6 -58.83 23.10 -18.72
N PHE A 7 -58.17 22.24 -17.94
CA PHE A 7 -56.71 22.13 -17.94
C PHE A 7 -56.28 21.43 -19.23
N ILE A 8 -55.84 22.20 -20.22
CA ILE A 8 -55.10 21.67 -21.37
C ILE A 8 -53.70 21.34 -20.86
N VAL A 9 -53.46 20.06 -20.59
CA VAL A 9 -52.10 19.54 -20.41
C VAL A 9 -51.46 19.51 -21.79
N CYS A 10 -50.68 20.54 -22.12
CA CYS A 10 -49.74 20.47 -23.23
C CYS A 10 -48.68 19.42 -22.88
N PHE A 11 -48.86 18.20 -23.36
CA PHE A 11 -47.75 17.25 -23.50
C PHE A 11 -46.79 17.83 -24.56
N SER A 12 -45.83 18.63 -24.11
CA SER A 12 -44.64 18.91 -24.92
C SER A 12 -43.89 17.58 -25.03
N PHE A 13 -44.02 16.91 -26.18
CA PHE A 13 -43.09 15.89 -26.62
C PHE A 13 -41.72 16.56 -26.72
N ASN A 14 -40.91 16.46 -25.66
CA ASN A 14 -39.47 16.64 -25.79
C ASN A 14 -38.97 15.48 -26.63
N PHE A 15 -38.84 15.68 -27.94
CA PHE A 15 -37.81 14.98 -28.70
C PHE A 15 -36.48 15.47 -28.13
N GLY A 16 -36.03 14.83 -27.06
CA GLY A 16 -34.78 15.19 -26.38
C GLY A 16 -33.64 14.88 -27.32
N ILE A 17 -33.04 15.91 -27.91
CA ILE A 17 -31.68 15.80 -28.43
C ILE A 17 -30.82 15.52 -27.20
N SER A 18 -30.09 14.41 -27.20
CA SER A 18 -29.15 14.12 -26.11
C SER A 18 -28.14 15.26 -26.01
N GLN A 19 -27.76 15.63 -24.80
CA GLN A 19 -26.80 16.70 -24.59
C GLN A 19 -25.45 16.34 -25.25
N ILE A 20 -24.92 17.28 -26.02
CA ILE A 20 -23.58 17.16 -26.62
C ILE A 20 -22.55 17.42 -25.52
N ILE A 21 -21.56 16.52 -25.43
CA ILE A 21 -20.48 16.61 -24.45
C ILE A 21 -19.44 17.63 -24.95
N ASN A 22 -19.02 18.54 -24.07
CA ASN A 22 -17.92 19.45 -24.37
C ASN A 22 -16.58 18.72 -24.26
N ILE A 23 -15.92 18.49 -25.39
CA ILE A 23 -14.60 17.86 -25.46
C ILE A 23 -13.62 18.88 -26.07
N PRO A 24 -12.92 19.67 -25.25
CA PRO A 24 -12.10 20.79 -25.73
C PRO A 24 -10.78 20.36 -26.38
N ASP A 25 -10.21 19.22 -25.98
CA ASP A 25 -8.99 18.69 -26.59
C ASP A 25 -9.30 18.08 -27.97
N PRO A 26 -8.74 18.61 -29.06
CA PRO A 26 -9.07 18.15 -30.41
C PRO A 26 -8.53 16.74 -30.68
N ALA A 27 -7.42 16.33 -30.06
CA ALA A 27 -6.90 14.98 -30.22
C ALA A 27 -7.79 13.97 -29.50
N PHE A 28 -8.29 14.32 -28.31
CA PHE A 28 -9.26 13.49 -27.58
C PHE A 28 -10.60 13.39 -28.34
N LYS A 29 -11.15 14.53 -28.80
CA LYS A 29 -12.38 14.54 -29.61
C LYS A 29 -12.21 13.72 -30.89
N SER A 30 -11.08 13.87 -31.59
CA SER A 30 -10.79 13.12 -32.80
C SER A 30 -10.69 11.62 -32.54
N LEU A 31 -10.08 11.20 -31.43
CA LEU A 31 -10.02 9.80 -31.02
C LEU A 31 -11.42 9.20 -30.84
N LEU A 32 -12.31 9.91 -30.14
CA LEU A 32 -13.66 9.45 -29.85
C LEU A 32 -14.50 9.33 -31.13
N ILE A 33 -14.48 10.35 -31.99
CA ILE A 33 -15.22 10.35 -33.27
C ILE A 33 -14.69 9.27 -34.23
N ASN A 34 -13.38 9.05 -34.26
CA ASN A 34 -12.77 8.04 -35.15
C ASN A 34 -12.78 6.62 -34.57
N SER A 35 -13.38 6.40 -33.39
CA SER A 35 -13.65 5.06 -32.89
C SER A 35 -14.48 4.26 -33.90
N SER A 36 -14.26 2.94 -33.97
CA SER A 36 -14.98 2.10 -34.92
C SER A 36 -15.01 0.65 -34.46
N SER A 37 -15.87 -0.16 -35.08
CA SER A 37 -15.94 -1.60 -34.84
C SER A 37 -14.68 -2.38 -35.25
N SER A 38 -13.71 -1.72 -35.91
CA SER A 38 -12.44 -2.32 -36.34
C SER A 38 -11.22 -1.84 -35.53
N ILE A 39 -11.42 -0.89 -34.61
CA ILE A 39 -10.35 -0.29 -33.82
C ILE A 39 -10.67 -0.49 -32.34
N ASN A 40 -9.70 -1.00 -31.58
CA ASN A 40 -9.83 -1.30 -30.16
C ASN A 40 -9.75 -0.04 -29.28
N THR A 41 -10.50 1.01 -29.63
CA THR A 41 -10.60 2.26 -28.86
C THR A 41 -11.66 2.15 -27.78
N ALA A 42 -12.85 1.65 -28.12
CA ALA A 42 -13.99 1.58 -27.19
C ALA A 42 -14.71 0.25 -27.32
N PHE A 43 -15.27 -0.27 -26.22
CA PHE A 43 -16.09 -1.46 -26.23
C PHE A 43 -17.44 -1.23 -25.55
N ASP A 44 -18.48 -1.90 -26.08
CA ASP A 44 -19.85 -1.77 -25.60
C ASP A 44 -20.10 -2.56 -24.31
N CYS A 45 -21.02 -2.06 -23.48
CA CYS A 45 -21.37 -2.66 -22.19
C CYS A 45 -22.04 -4.05 -22.25
N VAL A 46 -22.51 -4.49 -23.43
CA VAL A 46 -23.38 -5.68 -23.55
C VAL A 46 -22.61 -6.90 -24.04
N ASN A 47 -21.83 -6.73 -25.10
CA ASN A 47 -21.15 -7.82 -25.80
C ASN A 47 -19.62 -7.70 -25.74
N TYR A 48 -19.08 -6.61 -25.19
CA TYR A 48 -17.65 -6.29 -25.21
C TYR A 48 -17.07 -6.36 -26.64
N ASN A 49 -17.82 -5.90 -27.64
CA ASN A 49 -17.33 -5.73 -29.00
C ASN A 49 -16.83 -4.31 -29.20
N ASN A 50 -15.93 -4.13 -30.18
CA ASN A 50 -15.49 -2.81 -30.59
C ASN A 50 -16.69 -1.93 -30.94
N TYR A 51 -16.70 -0.73 -30.38
CA TYR A 51 -17.82 0.19 -30.42
C TYR A 51 -17.44 1.48 -31.15
N LYS A 52 -18.35 1.93 -32.00
CA LYS A 52 -18.30 3.25 -32.63
C LYS A 52 -19.10 4.20 -31.76
N ILE A 53 -18.43 5.17 -31.14
CA ILE A 53 -19.05 6.10 -30.19
C ILE A 53 -19.92 7.13 -30.91
N ASP A 54 -19.43 7.82 -31.94
CA ASP A 54 -20.24 8.71 -32.79
C ASP A 54 -21.15 7.85 -33.70
N ILE A 55 -22.30 7.43 -33.17
CA ILE A 55 -23.23 6.50 -33.83
C ILE A 55 -23.91 7.22 -35.00
N ASN A 56 -24.27 8.48 -34.78
CA ASN A 56 -25.08 9.25 -35.72
C ASN A 56 -24.23 9.94 -36.83
N ASN A 57 -22.89 9.95 -36.70
CA ASN A 57 -21.90 10.52 -37.62
C ASN A 57 -22.00 12.03 -37.79
N ASN A 58 -22.42 12.76 -36.76
CA ASN A 58 -22.52 14.21 -36.80
C ASN A 58 -21.20 14.91 -36.40
N GLY A 59 -20.16 14.16 -35.99
CA GLY A 59 -18.89 14.71 -35.55
C GLY A 59 -18.90 15.31 -34.14
N GLU A 60 -19.93 15.00 -33.36
CA GLU A 60 -20.08 15.32 -31.95
C GLU A 60 -20.26 14.02 -31.16
N ILE A 61 -20.03 14.06 -29.85
CA ILE A 61 -20.33 12.93 -28.96
C ILE A 61 -21.45 13.37 -28.02
N GLU A 62 -22.54 12.62 -27.98
CA GLU A 62 -23.62 12.89 -27.03
C GLU A 62 -23.55 12.00 -25.78
N GLU A 63 -24.12 12.47 -24.68
CA GLU A 63 -24.21 11.69 -23.43
C GLU A 63 -24.82 10.31 -23.63
N SER A 64 -25.88 10.19 -24.44
CA SER A 64 -26.49 8.89 -24.77
C SER A 64 -25.53 7.92 -25.46
N GLU A 65 -24.57 8.44 -26.23
CA GLU A 65 -23.56 7.62 -26.90
C GLU A 65 -22.45 7.19 -25.92
N ALA A 66 -22.00 8.13 -25.08
CA ALA A 66 -21.00 7.86 -24.04
C ALA A 66 -21.47 6.80 -23.03
N LEU A 67 -22.77 6.78 -22.69
CA LEU A 67 -23.37 5.80 -21.79
C LEU A 67 -23.34 4.35 -22.32
N LEU A 68 -23.10 4.13 -23.62
CA LEU A 68 -23.05 2.80 -24.22
C LEU A 68 -21.66 2.15 -24.15
N VAL A 69 -20.66 2.88 -23.64
CA VAL A 69 -19.26 2.44 -23.57
C VAL A 69 -18.90 2.02 -22.14
N CYS A 70 -18.35 0.81 -21.97
CA CYS A 70 -17.81 0.33 -20.68
C CYS A 70 -16.29 0.24 -20.63
N THR A 71 -15.62 0.32 -21.78
CA THR A 71 -14.16 0.22 -21.85
C THR A 71 -13.66 1.23 -22.85
N LEU A 72 -12.71 2.06 -22.43
CA LEU A 72 -12.11 3.08 -23.28
C LEU A 72 -10.58 3.05 -23.18
N PHE A 73 -9.93 2.98 -24.33
CA PHE A 73 -8.50 3.08 -24.52
C PHE A 73 -8.16 4.40 -25.23
N ILE A 74 -7.42 5.24 -24.53
CA ILE A 74 -6.91 6.54 -24.97
C ILE A 74 -5.40 6.40 -25.17
N ASN A 75 -5.02 5.73 -26.26
CA ASN A 75 -3.65 5.34 -26.58
C ASN A 75 -2.95 6.24 -27.61
N THR A 76 -3.52 7.42 -27.89
CA THR A 76 -3.00 8.36 -28.89
C THR A 76 -2.21 9.46 -28.19
N PRO A 77 -0.87 9.53 -28.36
CA PRO A 77 -0.06 10.56 -27.72
C PRO A 77 -0.50 11.96 -28.11
N GLY A 78 -0.32 12.91 -27.19
CA GLY A 78 -0.60 14.33 -27.44
C GLY A 78 -1.96 14.82 -26.96
N ILE A 79 -2.67 14.02 -26.16
CA ILE A 79 -3.85 14.48 -25.42
C ILE A 79 -3.40 15.14 -24.11
N PHE A 80 -3.91 16.34 -23.83
CA PHE A 80 -3.57 17.15 -22.67
C PHE A 80 -4.74 17.31 -21.70
N ASP A 81 -5.97 17.22 -22.22
CA ASP A 81 -7.21 17.43 -21.46
C ASP A 81 -8.24 16.36 -21.79
N LEU A 82 -8.77 15.71 -20.74
CA LEU A 82 -9.79 14.67 -20.83
C LEU A 82 -11.18 15.15 -20.42
N THR A 83 -11.39 16.46 -20.31
CA THR A 83 -12.73 17.05 -20.08
C THR A 83 -13.74 16.44 -21.05
N GLY A 84 -14.87 16.01 -20.50
CA GLY A 84 -15.90 15.23 -21.18
C GLY A 84 -15.87 13.73 -20.83
N ILE A 85 -14.77 13.22 -20.26
CA ILE A 85 -14.68 11.81 -19.84
C ILE A 85 -15.69 11.47 -18.73
N GLU A 86 -16.05 12.43 -17.88
CA GLU A 86 -16.99 12.29 -16.78
C GLU A 86 -18.40 11.84 -17.20
N PHE A 87 -18.76 12.01 -18.48
CA PHE A 87 -20.04 11.57 -19.04
C PHE A 87 -20.05 10.09 -19.44
N PHE A 88 -18.89 9.43 -19.49
CA PHE A 88 -18.78 7.99 -19.74
C PHE A 88 -19.00 7.17 -18.45
N SER A 89 -20.10 7.43 -17.75
CA SER A 89 -20.36 6.93 -16.39
C SER A 89 -20.50 5.40 -16.26
N ASN A 90 -20.66 4.68 -17.37
CA ASN A 90 -20.69 3.21 -17.41
C ASN A 90 -19.31 2.57 -17.60
N LEU A 91 -18.22 3.35 -17.66
CA LEU A 91 -16.87 2.79 -17.76
C LEU A 91 -16.54 1.90 -16.57
N THR A 92 -16.13 0.67 -16.88
CA THR A 92 -15.49 -0.29 -15.98
C THR A 92 -13.99 -0.34 -16.20
N PHE A 93 -13.50 0.06 -17.38
CA PHE A 93 -12.09 0.17 -17.71
C PHE A 93 -11.80 1.51 -18.39
N LEU A 94 -10.81 2.24 -17.86
CA LEU A 94 -10.23 3.41 -18.52
C LEU A 94 -8.71 3.26 -18.60
N GLY A 95 -8.19 3.24 -19.83
CA GLY A 95 -6.75 3.28 -20.08
C GLY A 95 -6.38 4.55 -20.83
N CYS A 96 -5.77 5.53 -20.18
CA CYS A 96 -5.33 6.80 -20.77
C CYS A 96 -3.81 7.01 -20.68
N PHE A 97 -3.06 5.92 -20.78
CA PHE A 97 -1.61 5.93 -20.65
C PHE A 97 -0.89 6.60 -21.83
N ASN A 98 0.33 7.09 -21.59
CA ASN A 98 1.21 7.67 -22.60
C ASN A 98 0.63 8.93 -23.28
N ASN A 99 0.22 9.88 -22.45
CA ASN A 99 -0.33 11.18 -22.84
C ASN A 99 0.34 12.32 -22.05
N ASN A 100 -0.19 13.54 -22.18
CA ASN A 100 0.30 14.72 -21.47
C ASN A 100 -0.75 15.28 -20.51
N VAL A 101 -1.65 14.43 -20.00
CA VAL A 101 -2.75 14.84 -19.13
C VAL A 101 -2.20 15.38 -17.82
N THR A 102 -2.67 16.56 -17.41
CA THR A 102 -2.29 17.22 -16.15
C THR A 102 -3.38 17.15 -15.09
N ASN A 103 -4.65 17.04 -15.51
CA ASN A 103 -5.80 16.85 -14.63
C ASN A 103 -6.67 15.72 -15.17
N LEU A 104 -7.05 14.79 -14.29
CA LEU A 104 -7.91 13.66 -14.62
C LEU A 104 -9.01 13.58 -13.56
N ASP A 105 -10.22 13.95 -13.94
CA ASP A 105 -11.41 13.81 -13.10
C ASP A 105 -12.09 12.46 -13.39
N VAL A 106 -12.04 11.57 -12.41
CA VAL A 106 -12.70 10.25 -12.46
C VAL A 106 -13.85 10.15 -11.45
N SER A 107 -14.28 11.25 -10.84
CA SER A 107 -15.27 11.27 -9.76
C SER A 107 -16.63 10.71 -10.16
N GLN A 108 -17.03 10.89 -11.41
CA GLN A 108 -18.29 10.36 -11.97
C GLN A 108 -18.16 8.92 -12.50
N LEU A 109 -16.95 8.39 -12.60
CA LEU A 109 -16.67 7.05 -13.13
C LEU A 109 -16.74 5.99 -12.02
N ILE A 110 -17.85 5.99 -11.28
CA ILE A 110 -18.05 5.19 -10.06
C ILE A 110 -18.03 3.67 -10.30
N ASN A 111 -18.23 3.25 -11.54
CA ASN A 111 -18.23 1.85 -11.97
C ASN A 111 -16.84 1.34 -12.37
N LEU A 112 -15.79 2.17 -12.31
CA LEU A 112 -14.44 1.77 -12.68
C LEU A 112 -13.94 0.60 -11.82
N VAL A 113 -13.50 -0.44 -12.53
CA VAL A 113 -12.82 -1.62 -11.99
C VAL A 113 -11.32 -1.54 -12.26
N GLN A 114 -10.92 -0.95 -13.39
CA GLN A 114 -9.51 -0.78 -13.76
C GLN A 114 -9.25 0.63 -14.29
N LEU A 115 -8.22 1.29 -13.75
CA LEU A 115 -7.78 2.61 -14.16
C LEU A 115 -6.28 2.62 -14.46
N PHE A 116 -5.91 2.78 -15.72
CA PHE A 116 -4.51 2.91 -16.17
C PHE A 116 -4.27 4.33 -16.71
N CYS A 117 -3.68 5.19 -15.89
CA CYS A 117 -3.39 6.59 -16.22
C CYS A 117 -1.89 6.93 -16.17
N GLY A 118 -1.03 5.92 -16.33
CA GLY A 118 0.43 6.10 -16.28
C GLY A 118 1.03 6.83 -17.48
N GLN A 119 2.28 7.29 -17.37
CA GLN A 119 2.99 8.07 -18.39
C GLN A 119 2.18 9.32 -18.78
N ASN A 120 1.87 10.13 -17.80
CA ASN A 120 1.18 11.42 -17.92
C ASN A 120 1.93 12.46 -17.06
N ASN A 121 1.34 13.66 -16.92
CA ASN A 121 1.89 14.74 -16.11
C ASN A 121 1.03 15.04 -14.88
N LEU A 122 0.32 14.04 -14.34
CA LEU A 122 -0.58 14.21 -13.20
C LEU A 122 0.22 14.63 -11.95
N THR A 123 -0.20 15.70 -11.29
CA THR A 123 0.34 16.15 -10.00
C THR A 123 -0.54 15.72 -8.83
N ASN A 124 -1.82 15.45 -9.09
CA ASN A 124 -2.80 14.90 -8.16
C ASN A 124 -3.68 13.88 -8.89
N LEU A 125 -4.23 12.94 -8.12
CA LEU A 125 -5.21 11.97 -8.60
C LEU A 125 -6.17 11.65 -7.44
N ASP A 126 -7.44 12.05 -7.56
CA ASP A 126 -8.49 11.69 -6.61
C ASP A 126 -9.26 10.48 -7.14
N VAL A 127 -9.17 9.37 -6.40
CA VAL A 127 -9.85 8.10 -6.69
C VAL A 127 -10.86 7.73 -5.58
N SER A 128 -11.22 8.69 -4.72
CA SER A 128 -12.06 8.44 -3.55
C SER A 128 -13.47 7.93 -3.88
N GLN A 129 -13.98 8.25 -5.08
CA GLN A 129 -15.30 7.78 -5.55
C GLN A 129 -15.24 6.44 -6.29
N ASN A 130 -14.05 5.98 -6.69
CA ASN A 130 -13.88 4.79 -7.52
C ASN A 130 -13.69 3.53 -6.65
N ILE A 131 -14.57 3.34 -5.68
CA ILE A 131 -14.47 2.30 -4.63
C ILE A 131 -14.50 0.87 -5.17
N ASN A 132 -14.90 0.69 -6.43
CA ASN A 132 -14.96 -0.60 -7.13
C ASN A 132 -13.64 -0.97 -7.85
N LEU A 133 -12.60 -0.12 -7.76
CA LEU A 133 -11.31 -0.40 -8.39
C LEU A 133 -10.67 -1.67 -7.81
N HIS A 134 -10.32 -2.59 -8.71
CA HIS A 134 -9.50 -3.77 -8.44
C HIS A 134 -8.06 -3.57 -8.89
N LEU A 135 -7.82 -2.69 -9.88
CA LEU A 135 -6.48 -2.40 -10.39
C LEU A 135 -6.31 -0.91 -10.68
N LEU A 136 -5.30 -0.31 -10.05
CA LEU A 136 -4.91 1.08 -10.26
C LEU A 136 -3.45 1.15 -10.72
N ALA A 137 -3.22 1.72 -11.90
CA ALA A 137 -1.88 1.95 -12.43
C ALA A 137 -1.71 3.41 -12.87
N CYS A 138 -0.99 4.19 -12.06
CA CYS A 138 -0.67 5.61 -12.31
C CYS A 138 0.84 5.85 -12.40
N THR A 139 1.57 4.85 -12.91
CA THR A 139 3.04 4.85 -13.11
C THR A 139 3.55 6.07 -13.87
N ASN A 140 4.76 6.58 -13.58
CA ASN A 140 5.40 7.67 -14.34
C ASN A 140 4.50 8.91 -14.45
N ASN A 141 4.26 9.54 -13.31
CA ASN A 141 3.55 10.80 -13.14
C ASN A 141 4.33 11.67 -12.13
N ASN A 142 3.77 12.80 -11.72
CA ASN A 142 4.37 13.74 -10.77
C ASN A 142 3.62 13.74 -9.43
N LEU A 143 3.04 12.61 -9.01
CA LEU A 143 2.27 12.52 -7.78
C LEU A 143 3.21 12.62 -6.56
N THR A 144 2.89 13.53 -5.64
CA THR A 144 3.57 13.66 -4.34
C THR A 144 2.81 13.00 -3.19
N SER A 145 1.52 12.75 -3.39
CA SER A 145 0.66 11.99 -2.50
C SER A 145 -0.40 11.22 -3.31
N LEU A 146 -0.91 10.14 -2.74
CA LEU A 146 -2.05 9.39 -3.27
C LEU A 146 -2.83 8.77 -2.11
N ASN A 147 -4.12 9.08 -2.02
CA ASN A 147 -5.01 8.48 -1.03
C ASN A 147 -5.76 7.29 -1.65
N VAL A 148 -5.46 6.08 -1.17
CA VAL A 148 -6.09 4.83 -1.60
C VAL A 148 -6.97 4.21 -0.51
N SER A 149 -7.19 4.90 0.62
CA SER A 149 -7.85 4.33 1.81
C SER A 149 -9.27 3.79 1.58
N GLN A 150 -9.98 4.27 0.56
CA GLN A 150 -11.34 3.83 0.22
C GLN A 150 -11.36 2.62 -0.74
N LEU A 151 -10.22 2.28 -1.36
CA LEU A 151 -10.14 1.26 -2.42
C LEU A 151 -10.04 -0.16 -1.83
N THR A 152 -10.97 -0.53 -0.96
CA THR A 152 -10.93 -1.81 -0.22
C THR A 152 -10.97 -3.06 -1.10
N GLN A 153 -11.41 -2.95 -2.36
CA GLN A 153 -11.42 -4.03 -3.36
C GLN A 153 -10.12 -4.11 -4.19
N LEU A 154 -9.16 -3.23 -3.96
CA LEU A 154 -7.95 -3.15 -4.78
C LEU A 154 -7.07 -4.39 -4.61
N GLU A 155 -6.79 -5.08 -5.71
CA GLU A 155 -5.93 -6.25 -5.76
C GLU A 155 -4.53 -5.91 -6.27
N GLY A 156 -4.43 -4.91 -7.15
CA GLY A 156 -3.15 -4.46 -7.71
C GLY A 156 -3.00 -2.95 -7.67
N LEU A 157 -1.84 -2.50 -7.18
CA LEU A 157 -1.48 -1.09 -7.11
C LEU A 157 -0.13 -0.86 -7.78
N ASN A 158 -0.08 0.04 -8.77
CA ASN A 158 1.15 0.43 -9.45
C ASN A 158 1.31 1.95 -9.49
N VAL A 159 2.20 2.45 -8.64
CA VAL A 159 2.49 3.88 -8.46
C VAL A 159 3.97 4.17 -8.72
N ARG A 160 4.68 3.29 -9.44
CA ARG A 160 6.13 3.46 -9.68
C ARG A 160 6.42 4.77 -10.40
N GLN A 161 7.63 5.28 -10.23
CA GLN A 161 8.10 6.50 -10.91
C GLN A 161 7.18 7.70 -10.61
N ASN A 162 7.00 7.98 -9.33
CA ASN A 162 6.33 9.18 -8.84
C ASN A 162 7.27 9.86 -7.82
N GLN A 163 6.74 10.80 -7.04
CA GLN A 163 7.47 11.54 -6.02
C GLN A 163 6.85 11.31 -4.63
N LEU A 164 6.27 10.13 -4.40
CA LEU A 164 5.60 9.79 -3.16
C LEU A 164 6.61 9.66 -2.02
N THR A 165 6.35 10.32 -0.89
CA THR A 165 7.13 10.15 0.36
C THR A 165 6.42 9.25 1.36
N ILE A 166 5.10 9.14 1.24
CA ILE A 166 4.21 8.34 2.09
C ILE A 166 3.17 7.68 1.18
N LEU A 167 2.85 6.42 1.48
CA LEU A 167 1.72 5.71 0.89
C LEU A 167 1.16 4.77 1.96
N ASP A 168 -0.10 5.00 2.34
CA ASP A 168 -0.80 4.17 3.33
C ASP A 168 -1.68 3.14 2.61
N ILE A 169 -1.41 1.85 2.87
CA ILE A 169 -2.16 0.72 2.33
C ILE A 169 -2.90 -0.09 3.40
N SER A 170 -3.00 0.43 4.63
CA SER A 170 -3.55 -0.28 5.79
C SER A 170 -4.99 -0.79 5.61
N ASN A 171 -5.77 -0.15 4.75
CA ASN A 171 -7.16 -0.56 4.44
C ASN A 171 -7.29 -1.48 3.21
N LEU A 172 -6.18 -1.86 2.56
CA LEU A 172 -6.20 -2.63 1.33
C LEU A 172 -6.09 -4.15 1.60
N SER A 173 -7.06 -4.71 2.31
CA SER A 173 -7.03 -6.12 2.75
C SER A 173 -6.99 -7.15 1.62
N ASN A 174 -7.42 -6.77 0.41
CA ASN A 174 -7.42 -7.60 -0.79
C ASN A 174 -6.18 -7.40 -1.68
N LEU A 175 -5.25 -6.52 -1.30
CA LEU A 175 -4.08 -6.20 -2.12
C LEU A 175 -3.17 -7.42 -2.24
N LYS A 176 -2.93 -7.87 -3.48
CA LYS A 176 -2.05 -8.98 -3.82
C LYS A 176 -0.70 -8.51 -4.32
N THR A 177 -0.66 -7.36 -5.00
CA THR A 177 0.58 -6.86 -5.60
C THR A 177 0.72 -5.35 -5.47
N ALA A 178 1.88 -4.92 -4.95
CA ALA A 178 2.24 -3.52 -4.78
C ALA A 178 3.53 -3.19 -5.55
N TYR A 179 3.42 -2.29 -6.53
CA TYR A 179 4.56 -1.72 -7.26
C TYR A 179 4.70 -0.23 -6.90
N PHE A 180 5.72 0.12 -6.12
CA PHE A 180 6.00 1.50 -5.72
C PHE A 180 7.48 1.89 -5.85
N ALA A 181 8.22 1.14 -6.65
CA ALA A 181 9.59 1.47 -7.03
C ALA A 181 9.76 2.88 -7.63
N ASN A 182 10.94 3.48 -7.47
CA ASN A 182 11.27 4.84 -7.92
C ASN A 182 10.32 5.88 -7.32
N ASN A 183 10.33 5.96 -5.98
CA ASN A 183 9.67 6.98 -5.18
C ASN A 183 10.65 7.44 -4.07
N GLN A 184 10.14 8.13 -3.05
CA GLN A 184 10.92 8.69 -1.94
C GLN A 184 10.39 8.17 -0.59
N ILE A 185 9.87 6.94 -0.57
CA ILE A 185 9.22 6.34 0.61
C ILE A 185 10.29 5.86 1.60
N ASN A 186 10.14 6.29 2.87
CA ASN A 186 11.08 5.96 3.96
C ASN A 186 10.62 4.78 4.83
N THR A 187 9.32 4.66 5.06
CA THR A 187 8.71 3.59 5.87
C THR A 187 7.47 3.09 5.16
N PHE A 188 7.17 1.81 5.34
CA PHE A 188 6.02 1.18 4.71
C PHE A 188 5.51 0.02 5.56
N ASP A 189 4.21 0.02 5.86
CA ASP A 189 3.57 -0.98 6.70
C ASP A 189 2.71 -1.92 5.85
N PHE A 190 2.96 -3.23 5.99
CA PHE A 190 2.26 -4.29 5.29
C PHE A 190 1.33 -5.11 6.22
N ALA A 191 1.28 -4.79 7.52
CA ALA A 191 0.68 -5.64 8.55
C ALA A 191 -0.80 -5.97 8.30
N ASN A 192 -1.55 -5.05 7.66
CA ASN A 192 -2.97 -5.19 7.38
C ASN A 192 -3.27 -5.64 5.93
N THR A 193 -2.30 -6.27 5.25
CA THR A 193 -2.46 -6.76 3.86
C THR A 193 -2.24 -8.28 3.77
N PRO A 194 -3.16 -9.10 4.31
CA PRO A 194 -2.95 -10.56 4.44
C PRO A 194 -2.90 -11.30 3.09
N MET A 195 -3.44 -10.70 2.03
CA MET A 195 -3.43 -11.25 0.67
C MET A 195 -2.19 -10.87 -0.15
N LEU A 196 -1.25 -10.12 0.42
CA LEU A 196 -0.09 -9.61 -0.30
C LEU A 196 0.86 -10.75 -0.69
N GLU A 197 1.11 -10.88 -1.99
CA GLU A 197 1.99 -11.89 -2.58
C GLU A 197 3.31 -11.28 -3.03
N LYS A 198 3.27 -10.05 -3.56
CA LYS A 198 4.38 -9.47 -4.33
C LYS A 198 4.60 -7.99 -4.02
N VAL A 199 5.86 -7.62 -3.77
CA VAL A 199 6.26 -6.23 -3.51
C VAL A 199 7.48 -5.84 -4.33
N PHE A 200 7.33 -4.75 -5.09
CA PHE A 200 8.40 -4.15 -5.88
C PHE A 200 8.61 -2.70 -5.44
N CYS A 201 9.61 -2.51 -4.59
CA CYS A 201 9.89 -1.28 -3.86
C CYS A 201 11.29 -0.72 -4.13
N SER A 202 11.93 -1.12 -5.24
CA SER A 202 13.27 -0.67 -5.58
C SER A 202 13.40 0.83 -5.77
N ASN A 203 14.58 1.41 -5.52
CA ASN A 203 14.86 2.85 -5.64
C ASN A 203 13.90 3.69 -4.75
N ASN A 204 13.98 3.46 -3.44
CA ASN A 204 13.29 4.23 -2.40
C ASN A 204 14.28 4.55 -1.28
N GLN A 205 13.79 4.95 -0.10
CA GLN A 205 14.59 5.28 1.07
C GLN A 205 14.19 4.41 2.28
N LEU A 206 13.69 3.21 2.02
CA LEU A 206 13.14 2.31 3.04
C LEU A 206 14.20 1.96 4.09
N THR A 207 13.81 1.94 5.36
CA THR A 207 14.69 1.57 6.49
C THR A 207 14.51 0.13 6.92
N SER A 208 13.30 -0.41 6.83
CA SER A 208 12.98 -1.80 7.15
C SER A 208 11.86 -2.32 6.26
N LEU A 209 11.81 -3.64 6.11
CA LEU A 209 10.74 -4.37 5.44
C LEU A 209 10.31 -5.54 6.32
N ASP A 210 9.03 -5.62 6.67
CA ASP A 210 8.49 -6.69 7.50
C ASP A 210 7.27 -7.33 6.85
N PHE A 211 7.41 -8.60 6.49
CA PHE A 211 6.39 -9.40 5.82
C PHE A 211 5.87 -10.56 6.69
N ARG A 212 6.18 -10.57 8.00
CA ARG A 212 5.75 -11.65 8.92
C ARG A 212 4.23 -11.87 8.92
N SER A 213 3.46 -10.80 8.80
CA SER A 213 1.99 -10.83 8.80
C SER A 213 1.38 -11.10 7.41
N ASN A 214 2.20 -11.40 6.40
CA ASN A 214 1.78 -11.60 5.02
C ASN A 214 2.02 -13.07 4.61
N PRO A 215 1.11 -14.00 4.96
CA PRO A 215 1.36 -15.44 4.82
C PRO A 215 1.45 -15.91 3.36
N LEU A 216 1.03 -15.10 2.38
CA LEU A 216 1.12 -15.42 0.96
C LEU A 216 2.34 -14.77 0.26
N PHE A 217 3.10 -13.95 0.97
CA PHE A 217 4.19 -13.18 0.38
C PHE A 217 5.33 -14.09 -0.08
N ASN A 218 5.75 -13.94 -1.34
CA ASN A 218 6.76 -14.80 -1.94
C ASN A 218 7.72 -14.10 -2.91
N GLU A 219 7.53 -12.80 -3.17
CA GLU A 219 8.28 -12.07 -4.20
C GLU A 219 8.63 -10.65 -3.76
N LEU A 220 9.94 -10.36 -3.73
CA LEU A 220 10.51 -9.08 -3.32
C LEU A 220 11.53 -8.55 -4.32
N ASP A 221 11.30 -7.32 -4.78
CA ASP A 221 12.36 -6.45 -5.32
C ASP A 221 12.54 -5.23 -4.41
N CYS A 222 13.63 -5.21 -3.65
CA CYS A 222 13.99 -4.09 -2.78
C CYS A 222 15.30 -3.38 -3.18
N MET A 223 15.75 -3.52 -4.43
CA MET A 223 17.00 -2.91 -4.91
C MET A 223 17.13 -1.43 -4.57
N ASN A 224 18.36 -0.95 -4.38
CA ASN A 224 18.67 0.48 -4.23
C ASN A 224 17.84 1.17 -3.14
N ASN A 225 17.75 0.55 -1.96
CA ASN A 225 17.27 1.20 -0.74
C ASN A 225 18.46 1.40 0.21
N PRO A 226 19.16 2.54 0.13
CA PRO A 226 20.44 2.71 0.81
C PRO A 226 20.35 2.70 2.34
N ASN A 227 19.18 3.04 2.90
CA ASN A 227 18.95 3.08 4.34
C ASN A 227 18.38 1.76 4.90
N LEU A 228 18.13 0.76 4.06
CA LEU A 228 17.49 -0.49 4.47
C LEU A 228 18.45 -1.29 5.35
N SER A 229 18.10 -1.49 6.61
CA SER A 229 18.92 -2.21 7.59
C SER A 229 18.38 -3.58 7.97
N ASP A 230 17.05 -3.76 7.91
CA ASP A 230 16.38 -4.96 8.40
C ASP A 230 15.32 -5.44 7.38
N VAL A 231 15.38 -6.71 7.00
CA VAL A 231 14.37 -7.37 6.16
C VAL A 231 13.84 -8.61 6.86
N ASN A 232 12.53 -8.74 6.96
CA ASN A 232 11.89 -9.90 7.56
C ASN A 232 10.90 -10.54 6.59
N ILE A 233 11.22 -11.76 6.15
CA ILE A 233 10.42 -12.59 5.24
C ILE A 233 9.98 -13.90 5.90
N SER A 234 10.10 -14.03 7.23
CA SER A 234 9.67 -15.22 7.99
C SER A 234 8.15 -15.27 8.14
N ASN A 235 7.45 -15.66 7.07
CA ASN A 235 6.00 -15.62 6.97
C ASN A 235 5.35 -17.01 6.88
N GLY A 236 6.14 -18.09 6.99
CA GLY A 236 5.70 -19.47 6.92
C GLY A 236 5.53 -20.02 5.50
N THR A 237 5.73 -19.20 4.46
CA THR A 237 5.62 -19.59 3.05
C THR A 237 6.99 -19.61 2.42
N THR A 238 7.40 -20.76 1.88
CA THR A 238 8.68 -20.92 1.19
C THR A 238 8.78 -20.00 -0.02
N GLN A 239 9.77 -19.11 -0.02
CA GLN A 239 10.05 -18.24 -1.15
C GLN A 239 10.99 -18.92 -2.16
N LEU A 240 10.82 -18.56 -3.44
CA LEU A 240 11.64 -19.08 -4.53
C LEU A 240 12.73 -18.08 -4.90
N PHE A 241 14.00 -18.42 -4.68
CA PHE A 241 15.11 -17.58 -5.06
C PHE A 241 15.80 -18.09 -6.33
N GLY A 242 16.16 -17.21 -7.28
CA GLY A 242 17.02 -17.54 -8.42
C GLY A 242 16.52 -17.09 -9.81
N PRO A 243 17.30 -17.36 -10.88
CA PRO A 243 17.09 -16.81 -12.23
C PRO A 243 15.84 -17.32 -12.97
N GLN A 244 15.18 -18.36 -12.43
CA GLN A 244 13.89 -18.85 -12.93
C GLN A 244 12.71 -18.01 -12.40
N THR A 245 12.98 -17.10 -11.46
CA THR A 245 12.00 -16.08 -11.05
C THR A 245 12.28 -14.83 -11.87
N TYR A 246 11.30 -14.38 -12.65
CA TYR A 246 11.38 -13.10 -13.38
C TYR A 246 11.47 -11.89 -12.43
N TYR A 247 11.28 -12.10 -11.12
CA TYR A 247 10.76 -11.09 -10.23
C TYR A 247 11.44 -10.98 -8.85
N ASN A 248 12.19 -11.99 -8.38
CA ASN A 248 13.13 -11.78 -7.28
C ASN A 248 14.42 -11.19 -7.85
N GLN A 249 14.41 -9.87 -8.03
CA GLN A 249 15.57 -9.10 -8.46
C GLN A 249 16.58 -9.01 -7.32
N CYS A 250 17.87 -9.12 -7.66
CA CYS A 250 18.95 -9.10 -6.68
C CYS A 250 18.84 -7.93 -5.70
N TRP A 251 18.87 -8.13 -4.39
CA TRP A 251 18.75 -7.06 -3.35
C TRP A 251 19.98 -6.13 -3.26
N SER A 252 20.58 -5.82 -4.40
CA SER A 252 21.75 -4.96 -4.59
C SER A 252 21.43 -3.49 -4.27
N GLY A 253 22.48 -2.71 -3.96
CA GLY A 253 22.32 -1.28 -3.65
C GLY A 253 21.71 -1.00 -2.26
N CYS A 254 21.77 -1.97 -1.35
CA CYS A 254 21.34 -1.85 0.04
C CYS A 254 22.55 -1.98 1.00
N PRO A 255 23.51 -1.02 1.00
CA PRO A 255 24.75 -1.10 1.78
C PRO A 255 24.57 -1.18 3.30
N ASN A 256 23.45 -0.70 3.85
CA ASN A 256 23.18 -0.72 5.29
C ASN A 256 22.47 -2.01 5.75
N LEU A 257 22.17 -2.94 4.84
CA LEU A 257 21.45 -4.17 5.15
C LEU A 257 22.31 -5.00 6.12
N ALA A 258 21.84 -5.12 7.36
CA ALA A 258 22.58 -5.72 8.45
C ALA A 258 21.87 -6.93 9.05
N LYS A 259 20.54 -7.02 8.91
CA LYS A 259 19.76 -8.13 9.44
C LYS A 259 18.76 -8.64 8.42
N ILE A 260 18.71 -9.96 8.28
CA ILE A 260 17.68 -10.63 7.52
C ILE A 260 17.08 -11.74 8.37
N CYS A 261 15.76 -11.77 8.41
CA CYS A 261 15.03 -12.90 8.96
C CYS A 261 14.28 -13.65 7.88
N ALA A 262 14.41 -14.98 7.88
CA ALA A 262 13.75 -15.86 6.94
C ALA A 262 13.42 -17.20 7.60
N ASP A 263 12.53 -17.98 7.02
CA ASP A 263 12.17 -19.28 7.55
C ASP A 263 13.35 -20.27 7.46
N SER A 264 13.42 -21.18 8.43
CA SER A 264 14.58 -22.10 8.56
C SER A 264 14.83 -22.98 7.32
N ASN A 265 13.78 -23.29 6.56
CA ASN A 265 13.81 -24.11 5.35
C ASN A 265 14.36 -23.38 4.11
N GLU A 266 14.35 -22.04 4.08
CA GLU A 266 14.75 -21.26 2.90
C GLU A 266 16.08 -20.51 3.07
N MET A 267 16.62 -20.49 4.30
CA MET A 267 17.84 -19.75 4.66
C MET A 267 19.05 -20.07 3.76
N SER A 268 19.28 -21.34 3.45
CA SER A 268 20.40 -21.76 2.58
C SER A 268 20.21 -21.27 1.14
N ALA A 269 18.98 -21.27 0.63
CA ALA A 269 18.67 -20.79 -0.71
C ALA A 269 18.82 -19.27 -0.79
N LEU A 270 18.36 -18.55 0.23
CA LEU A 270 18.51 -17.10 0.37
C LEU A 270 19.97 -16.67 0.38
N GLN A 271 20.83 -17.28 1.21
CA GLN A 271 22.26 -16.94 1.28
C GLN A 271 22.98 -17.20 -0.05
N THR A 272 22.66 -18.32 -0.71
CA THR A 272 23.20 -18.66 -2.04
C THR A 272 22.78 -17.61 -3.07
N TYR A 273 21.50 -17.21 -3.04
CA TYR A 273 20.94 -16.20 -3.92
C TYR A 273 21.61 -14.83 -3.73
N LEU A 274 21.70 -14.34 -2.49
CA LEU A 274 22.35 -13.06 -2.19
C LEU A 274 23.82 -13.05 -2.63
N THR A 275 24.55 -14.14 -2.39
CA THR A 275 25.94 -14.28 -2.84
C THR A 275 26.04 -14.30 -4.37
N SER A 276 25.12 -14.98 -5.07
CA SER A 276 25.07 -15.00 -6.54
C SER A 276 24.79 -13.61 -7.14
N CYS A 277 24.14 -12.74 -6.37
CA CYS A 277 23.88 -11.35 -6.69
C CYS A 277 25.06 -10.41 -6.37
N GLY A 278 26.19 -10.93 -5.87
CA GLY A 278 27.37 -10.13 -5.52
C GLY A 278 27.22 -9.35 -4.21
N ILE A 279 26.26 -9.72 -3.35
CA ILE A 279 26.08 -9.10 -2.03
C ILE A 279 27.05 -9.77 -1.05
N ASP A 280 27.83 -8.96 -0.32
CA ASP A 280 28.67 -9.45 0.78
C ASP A 280 27.77 -9.79 1.97
N ILE A 281 27.51 -11.08 2.16
CA ILE A 281 26.67 -11.58 3.25
C ILE A 281 27.43 -11.69 4.59
N SER A 282 28.74 -11.43 4.63
CA SER A 282 29.55 -11.57 5.86
C SER A 282 29.21 -10.54 6.94
N SER A 283 28.69 -9.38 6.54
CA SER A 283 28.21 -8.32 7.43
C SER A 283 26.73 -8.48 7.83
N ILE A 284 26.02 -9.48 7.28
CA ILE A 284 24.59 -9.67 7.49
C ILE A 284 24.36 -10.74 8.55
N THR A 285 23.58 -10.39 9.58
CA THR A 285 23.08 -11.34 10.57
C THR A 285 21.81 -12.01 10.06
N PHE A 286 21.85 -13.34 9.92
CA PHE A 286 20.70 -14.15 9.51
C PHE A 286 20.04 -14.81 10.71
N ASN A 287 18.73 -14.62 10.86
CA ASN A 287 17.93 -15.20 11.94
C ASN A 287 16.79 -16.07 11.38
N THR A 288 16.43 -17.13 12.11
CA THR A 288 15.30 -18.03 11.79
C THR A 288 14.18 -17.99 12.83
N ASN A 289 14.46 -17.47 14.03
CA ASN A 289 13.50 -17.32 15.11
C ASN A 289 13.15 -15.85 15.29
N CYS A 290 12.32 -15.31 14.40
CA CYS A 290 11.80 -13.95 14.49
C CYS A 290 10.38 -13.91 15.05
N VAL A 291 10.13 -14.85 15.97
CA VAL A 291 8.93 -14.94 16.78
C VAL A 291 8.78 -13.63 17.55
N LEU A 292 7.61 -13.01 17.40
CA LEU A 292 7.04 -11.95 18.24
C LEU A 292 8.08 -11.26 19.15
N ALA A 293 8.88 -10.37 18.57
CA ALA A 293 8.69 -9.02 19.08
C ALA A 293 7.22 -8.74 18.75
N ASN A 294 6.34 -8.92 19.74
CA ASN A 294 5.18 -8.05 19.83
C ASN A 294 5.70 -6.64 19.49
N GLU A 295 4.84 -5.78 19.02
CA GLU A 295 4.98 -4.41 19.47
C GLU A 295 4.88 -4.42 21.02
N GLU A 296 5.92 -4.88 21.73
CA GLU A 296 6.38 -4.08 22.84
C GLU A 296 6.77 -2.79 22.12
N PHE A 297 5.90 -1.80 22.24
CA PHE A 297 6.37 -0.45 22.54
C PHE A 297 7.37 -0.60 23.70
N GLY A 298 8.58 -1.04 23.37
CA GLY A 298 9.66 -1.19 24.28
C GLY A 298 10.12 0.23 24.55
N LEU A 299 10.04 0.65 25.80
CA LEU A 299 10.88 1.73 26.29
C LEU A 299 12.33 1.34 25.96
N GLU A 300 12.90 1.86 24.87
CA GLU A 300 14.29 1.62 24.46
C GLU A 300 15.32 2.14 25.47
N GLU A 301 14.87 2.73 26.59
CA GLU A 301 15.69 3.50 27.52
C GLU A 301 15.46 3.12 29.00
N VAL A 302 15.03 1.89 29.32
CA VAL A 302 15.02 1.40 30.72
C VAL A 302 16.27 0.55 31.00
N ALA A 303 17.04 0.92 32.02
CA ALA A 303 18.16 0.14 32.51
C ALA A 303 17.80 -0.55 33.84
N ILE A 304 18.07 -1.84 33.92
CA ILE A 304 17.85 -2.68 35.12
C ILE A 304 19.19 -3.24 35.59
N TYR A 305 19.62 -2.84 36.79
CA TYR A 305 20.94 -3.21 37.30
C TYR A 305 21.01 -3.27 38.84
N PRO A 306 21.87 -4.13 39.41
CA PRO A 306 22.66 -5.15 38.70
C PRO A 306 21.77 -6.26 38.14
N ASN A 307 22.24 -6.92 37.08
CA ASN A 307 21.61 -8.11 36.53
C ASN A 307 22.73 -9.01 35.97
N PRO A 308 23.11 -10.12 36.62
CA PRO A 308 22.43 -10.76 37.77
C PRO A 308 22.44 -9.94 39.08
N ALA A 309 21.44 -10.14 39.94
CA ALA A 309 21.24 -9.47 41.22
C ALA A 309 21.14 -10.45 42.39
N VAL A 310 21.47 -9.98 43.60
CA VAL A 310 21.32 -10.77 44.85
C VAL A 310 20.12 -10.27 45.63
N ASP A 311 20.18 -9.06 46.19
CA ASP A 311 19.13 -8.56 47.08
C ASP A 311 18.28 -7.43 46.50
N ASN A 312 18.87 -6.52 45.74
CA ASN A 312 18.18 -5.34 45.23
C ASN A 312 18.48 -5.10 43.75
N VAL A 313 17.49 -4.58 43.04
CA VAL A 313 17.58 -4.22 41.63
C VAL A 313 17.11 -2.78 41.46
N ASN A 314 17.95 -1.95 40.85
CA ASN A 314 17.62 -0.59 40.45
C ASN A 314 17.08 -0.58 39.03
N ILE A 315 16.10 0.28 38.80
CA ILE A 315 15.42 0.47 37.53
C ILE A 315 15.41 1.96 37.25
N THR A 316 16.01 2.36 36.14
CA THR A 316 16.06 3.77 35.69
C THR A 316 15.48 3.88 34.29
N SER A 317 14.79 4.98 34.00
CA SER A 317 14.22 5.29 32.69
C SER A 317 14.37 6.77 32.38
N ASN A 318 14.37 7.13 31.10
CA ASN A 318 14.30 8.53 30.65
C ASN A 318 12.88 9.11 30.72
N GLU A 319 11.87 8.27 30.97
CA GLU A 319 10.48 8.69 31.20
C GLU A 319 9.98 8.30 32.59
N ASN A 320 8.90 8.94 33.05
CA ASN A 320 8.31 8.62 34.34
C ASN A 320 7.73 7.20 34.32
N ILE A 321 8.30 6.34 35.15
CA ILE A 321 7.80 4.99 35.39
C ILE A 321 6.51 5.13 36.20
N LYS A 322 5.43 4.50 35.74
CA LYS A 322 4.14 4.38 36.44
C LYS A 322 4.07 3.14 37.30
N THR A 323 4.46 2.00 36.76
CA THR A 323 4.44 0.74 37.50
C THR A 323 5.67 -0.09 37.20
N VAL A 324 6.12 -0.83 38.22
CA VAL A 324 7.09 -1.91 38.10
C VAL A 324 6.48 -3.16 38.72
N GLU A 325 6.52 -4.26 37.99
CA GLU A 325 6.01 -5.55 38.42
C GLU A 325 7.10 -6.62 38.32
N LEU A 326 7.27 -7.43 39.36
CA LEU A 326 8.13 -8.60 39.34
C LEU A 326 7.26 -9.84 39.11
N ILE A 327 7.64 -10.66 38.14
CA ILE A 327 6.87 -11.81 37.67
C ILE A 327 7.82 -13.03 37.62
N ASP A 328 7.34 -14.21 38.03
CA ASP A 328 8.09 -15.47 37.86
C ASP A 328 8.01 -16.01 36.42
N ILE A 329 8.79 -17.08 36.14
CA ILE A 329 8.82 -17.73 34.82
C ILE A 329 7.49 -18.41 34.42
N GLN A 330 6.58 -18.63 35.38
CA GLN A 330 5.24 -19.16 35.11
C GLN A 330 4.22 -18.03 34.84
N GLY A 331 4.65 -16.76 34.82
CA GLY A 331 3.80 -15.61 34.57
C GLY A 331 3.03 -15.12 35.79
N ARG A 332 3.34 -15.61 37.00
CA ARG A 332 2.68 -15.15 38.23
C ARG A 332 3.33 -13.88 38.73
N MET A 333 2.51 -12.86 38.98
CA MET A 333 2.95 -11.61 39.60
C MET A 333 3.32 -11.84 41.07
N LEU A 334 4.56 -11.52 41.43
CA LEU A 334 5.12 -11.65 42.77
C LEU A 334 5.04 -10.35 43.55
N GLN A 335 5.28 -9.22 42.87
CA GLN A 335 5.28 -7.89 43.46
C GLN A 335 4.87 -6.86 42.41
N SER A 336 4.19 -5.80 42.84
CA SER A 336 3.89 -4.62 42.02
C SER A 336 4.11 -3.35 42.81
N LYS A 337 4.62 -2.31 42.15
CA LYS A 337 4.93 -1.01 42.75
C LYS A 337 4.51 0.10 41.79
N THR A 338 3.56 0.93 42.21
CA THR A 338 3.20 2.15 41.48
C THR A 338 4.12 3.30 41.90
N ILE A 339 4.70 3.99 40.92
CA ILE A 339 5.63 5.10 41.08
C ILE A 339 5.28 6.19 40.05
N ASN A 340 5.90 7.37 40.14
CA ASN A 340 5.82 8.41 39.10
C ASN A 340 7.14 9.18 39.10
N LYS A 341 8.23 8.45 38.83
CA LYS A 341 9.61 8.95 38.88
C LYS A 341 10.41 8.28 37.76
N LEU A 342 11.56 8.89 37.41
CA LEU A 342 12.52 8.35 36.45
C LEU A 342 13.31 7.14 36.99
N ASN A 343 13.24 6.86 38.29
CA ASN A 343 13.95 5.74 38.90
C ASN A 343 13.20 5.14 40.09
N THR A 344 13.48 3.86 40.35
CA THR A 344 13.02 3.11 41.52
C THR A 344 13.93 1.91 41.77
N ASN A 345 13.78 1.28 42.92
CA ASN A 345 14.33 -0.04 43.21
C ASN A 345 13.23 -1.04 43.58
N ILE A 346 13.55 -2.32 43.42
CA ILE A 346 12.80 -3.47 43.93
C ILE A 346 13.72 -4.33 44.78
N ASP A 347 13.20 -4.82 45.91
CA ASP A 347 13.86 -5.77 46.79
C ASP A 347 13.45 -7.17 46.36
N ILE A 348 14.44 -8.02 46.11
CA ILE A 348 14.28 -9.41 45.68
C ILE A 348 14.91 -10.40 46.66
N SER A 349 15.39 -9.95 47.82
CA SER A 349 16.09 -10.80 48.81
C SER A 349 15.27 -12.00 49.27
N GLY A 350 13.94 -11.85 49.36
CA GLY A 350 13.01 -12.89 49.83
C GLY A 350 12.63 -13.97 48.80
N TYR A 351 13.08 -13.88 47.55
CA TYR A 351 12.74 -14.85 46.50
C TYR A 351 13.84 -15.92 46.34
N ILE A 352 13.53 -17.02 45.66
CA ILE A 352 14.52 -18.08 45.40
C ILE A 352 15.43 -17.70 44.22
N ASN A 353 16.61 -18.31 44.14
CA ASN A 353 17.50 -18.10 42.98
C ASN A 353 16.85 -18.63 41.70
N GLY A 354 16.99 -17.88 40.60
CA GLY A 354 16.37 -18.23 39.33
C GLY A 354 16.13 -17.02 38.43
N ASP A 355 15.47 -17.29 37.30
CA ASP A 355 15.06 -16.28 36.33
C ASP A 355 13.72 -15.65 36.73
N TYR A 356 13.60 -14.35 36.53
CA TYR A 356 12.40 -13.55 36.74
C TYR A 356 12.20 -12.57 35.58
N PHE A 357 11.02 -11.98 35.50
CA PHE A 357 10.73 -10.87 34.60
C PHE A 357 10.35 -9.62 35.40
N VAL A 358 10.90 -8.48 35.00
CA VAL A 358 10.54 -7.16 35.51
C VAL A 358 9.79 -6.42 34.42
N LYS A 359 8.49 -6.22 34.63
CA LYS A 359 7.63 -5.45 33.73
C LYS A 359 7.59 -4.00 34.17
N VAL A 360 7.84 -3.07 33.26
CA VAL A 360 7.92 -1.62 33.50
C VAL A 360 6.91 -0.92 32.60
N THR A 361 6.06 -0.07 33.17
CA THR A 361 5.02 0.66 32.44
C THR A 361 5.22 2.16 32.61
N SER A 362 5.15 2.93 31.53
CA SER A 362 5.10 4.41 31.51
C SER A 362 3.73 4.90 31.02
N ASP A 363 3.59 6.23 30.84
CA ASP A 363 2.39 6.82 30.22
C ASP A 363 2.22 6.44 28.73
N LYS A 364 3.30 6.04 28.05
CA LYS A 364 3.31 5.81 26.60
C LYS A 364 3.44 4.34 26.21
N ALA A 365 4.02 3.52 27.09
CA ALA A 365 4.58 2.23 26.70
C ALA A 365 4.70 1.26 27.88
N GLN A 366 4.87 -0.02 27.56
CA GLN A 366 5.10 -1.09 28.53
C GLN A 366 6.12 -2.09 27.96
N SER A 367 7.14 -2.41 28.76
CA SER A 367 8.19 -3.37 28.39
C SER A 367 8.47 -4.39 29.49
N SER A 368 9.03 -5.54 29.13
CA SER A 368 9.40 -6.61 30.05
C SER A 368 10.87 -6.99 29.92
N TYR A 369 11.59 -7.05 31.04
CA TYR A 369 13.03 -7.32 31.08
C TYR A 369 13.33 -8.58 31.88
N LYS A 370 14.23 -9.43 31.38
CA LYS A 370 14.70 -10.60 32.13
C LYS A 370 15.62 -10.16 33.29
N LEU A 371 15.39 -10.70 34.48
CA LEU A 371 16.22 -10.51 35.67
C LEU A 371 16.72 -11.88 36.17
N ILE A 372 18.01 -11.99 36.44
CA ILE A 372 18.63 -13.20 37.00
C ILE A 372 18.91 -12.95 38.48
N LYS A 373 18.34 -13.75 39.39
CA LYS A 373 18.64 -13.73 40.82
C LYS A 373 19.62 -14.84 41.19
N ASN A 374 20.75 -14.46 41.79
CA ASN A 374 21.82 -15.34 42.25
C ASN A 374 21.81 -15.59 43.76
#